data_AF-A0A2M9Q303-F1
#
_entry.id   AF-A0A2M9Q303-F1
#
_cell.length_a   1.000
_cell.length_b   1.000
_cell.length_c   1.000
_cell.angle_alpha   90.00
_cell.angle_beta   90.00
_cell.angle_gamma   90.00
#
_symmetry.space_group_name_H-M   'P 1'
#
loop_
_entity.id
_entity.type
_entity.pdbx_description
1 polymer ?
#
loop_
_entity_poly.entity_id
_entity_poly.type
_entity_poly.pdbx_seq_one_letter_code
_entity_poly.pdbx_strand_id
1 'polypeptide(L)'
;MNEWQKELMKVTGDMEESKERVKKRVLQQQVIKAKKPIRFMLLTAIVTFCLAGIVLVQLLNEETKQSSNVFNDTQLTHFEKITRINWGKQDEGFYTKEAFERYKNVVAIYYYAKSLGLHYSEAELKAVRNEHYEDLVRIQKVPEYAVLFKEEGVEKYFRKYLEPLLPMYTAKTKLDTFYLEKYPTFPKGIVQEIAAQDALRYFDKHFAEQAKTFEEQNGIKNYYSSSQGIMYLGTVIKVEVEPNAFLFVEGVIPKDLENLSQEQIVEKYPKATWYPVLDDFPVKQGDYVRIESNSNQSIDENGIVTHYGVLNNVVISEPTVTTKLNIQNEQEVMQFFRQTEWQPAKDIGTPPDYSFMLEGVRIDVWLSYGQSLYLNKVGYGSVHLSQKRSEELMKILGIN
;
A
#
# COMPACT_ATOMS: atom_id res chain seq x y z
N MET A 1 -86.48 -31.10 -40.43
CA MET A 1 -86.07 -29.69 -40.33
C MET A 1 -86.53 -29.23 -38.95
N ASN A 2 -85.60 -29.11 -38.00
CA ASN A 2 -85.91 -29.02 -36.57
C ASN A 2 -86.25 -27.58 -36.15
N GLU A 3 -87.16 -27.43 -35.19
CA GLU A 3 -87.64 -26.13 -34.68
C GLU A 3 -86.53 -25.18 -34.21
N TRP A 4 -85.42 -25.75 -33.73
CA TRP A 4 -84.20 -25.01 -33.37
C TRP A 4 -83.61 -24.18 -34.52
N GLN A 5 -83.73 -24.63 -35.78
CA GLN A 5 -83.23 -23.89 -36.94
C GLN A 5 -84.14 -22.71 -37.30
N LYS A 6 -85.44 -22.78 -36.97
CA LYS A 6 -86.40 -21.68 -37.17
C LYS A 6 -86.29 -20.62 -36.08
N GLU A 7 -85.96 -20.99 -34.83
CA GLU A 7 -85.70 -20.02 -33.76
C GLU A 7 -84.37 -19.29 -33.94
N LEU A 8 -83.30 -19.97 -34.36
CA LEU A 8 -82.01 -19.33 -34.66
C LEU A 8 -82.13 -18.27 -35.76
N MET A 9 -82.91 -18.53 -36.82
CA MET A 9 -83.19 -17.55 -37.88
C MET A 9 -84.08 -16.37 -37.42
N LYS A 10 -84.89 -16.53 -36.37
CA LYS A 10 -85.72 -15.47 -35.79
C LYS A 10 -84.93 -14.56 -34.84
N VAL A 11 -83.86 -15.08 -34.24
CA VAL A 11 -82.98 -14.36 -33.29
C VAL A 11 -81.81 -13.68 -34.01
N THR A 12 -81.44 -14.10 -35.22
CA THR A 12 -80.49 -13.39 -36.10
C THR A 12 -81.18 -12.30 -36.92
N GLY A 13 -81.93 -11.43 -36.23
CA GLY A 13 -82.51 -10.21 -36.79
C GLY A 13 -81.43 -9.37 -37.49
N ASP A 14 -81.81 -8.85 -38.65
CA ASP A 14 -81.02 -8.14 -39.66
C ASP A 14 -79.72 -7.48 -39.14
N MET A 15 -78.61 -8.22 -39.25
CA MET A 15 -77.28 -7.75 -38.85
C MET A 15 -76.61 -6.89 -39.94
N GLU A 16 -77.26 -6.61 -41.06
CA GLU A 16 -76.68 -5.76 -42.11
C GLU A 16 -76.43 -4.33 -41.61
N GLU A 17 -77.38 -3.74 -40.88
CA GLU A 17 -77.20 -2.40 -40.30
C GLU A 17 -76.09 -2.34 -39.23
N SER A 18 -75.88 -3.44 -38.50
CA SER A 18 -74.84 -3.55 -37.48
C SER A 18 -73.45 -3.71 -38.12
N LYS A 19 -73.36 -4.50 -39.19
CA LYS A 19 -72.15 -4.63 -40.02
C LYS A 19 -71.80 -3.32 -40.73
N GLU A 20 -72.77 -2.61 -41.29
CA GLU A 20 -72.58 -1.29 -41.91
C GLU A 20 -72.08 -0.27 -40.86
N ARG A 21 -72.68 -0.21 -39.66
CA ARG A 21 -72.23 0.67 -38.57
C ARG A 21 -70.81 0.37 -38.09
N VAL A 22 -70.46 -0.90 -37.94
CA VAL A 22 -69.11 -1.31 -37.53
C VAL A 22 -68.10 -1.02 -38.64
N LYS A 23 -68.43 -1.30 -39.91
CA LYS A 23 -67.57 -1.01 -41.06
C LYS A 23 -67.32 0.49 -41.21
N LYS A 24 -68.34 1.33 -40.99
CA LYS A 24 -68.21 2.80 -41.03
C LYS A 24 -67.37 3.34 -39.86
N ARG A 25 -67.49 2.77 -38.65
CA ARG A 25 -66.63 3.13 -37.49
C ARG A 25 -65.18 2.69 -37.67
N VAL A 26 -64.94 1.50 -38.20
CA VAL A 26 -63.58 0.96 -38.42
C VAL A 26 -62.88 1.72 -39.55
N LEU A 27 -63.59 2.06 -40.64
CA LEU A 27 -63.02 2.86 -41.74
C LEU A 27 -62.78 4.33 -41.33
N GLN A 28 -63.61 4.92 -40.46
CA GLN A 28 -63.37 6.27 -39.94
C GLN A 28 -62.20 6.35 -38.94
N GLN A 29 -61.88 5.26 -38.23
CA GLN A 29 -60.72 5.21 -37.34
C GLN A 29 -59.37 5.05 -38.07
N GLN A 30 -59.35 4.61 -39.34
CA GLN A 30 -58.11 4.39 -40.10
C GLN A 30 -57.61 5.61 -40.90
N VAL A 31 -58.32 6.75 -40.89
CA VAL A 31 -57.88 7.98 -41.57
C VAL A 31 -57.88 9.17 -40.62
N ILE A 32 -57.11 9.07 -39.54
CA ILE A 32 -56.52 10.26 -38.90
C ILE A 32 -55.02 9.98 -38.79
N LYS A 33 -54.28 10.26 -39.86
CA LYS A 33 -52.83 10.48 -39.75
C LYS A 33 -52.65 11.68 -38.84
N ALA A 34 -52.35 11.44 -37.56
CA ALA A 34 -51.85 12.49 -36.69
C ALA A 34 -50.57 13.04 -37.34
N LYS A 35 -50.66 14.26 -37.89
CA LYS A 35 -49.47 15.06 -38.22
C LYS A 35 -48.72 15.24 -36.90
N LYS A 36 -47.70 14.41 -36.66
CA LYS A 36 -46.76 14.65 -35.55
C LYS A 36 -46.21 16.07 -35.75
N PRO A 37 -46.32 16.96 -34.76
CA PRO A 37 -45.81 18.32 -34.93
C PRO A 37 -44.33 18.24 -35.29
N ILE A 38 -43.90 18.94 -36.34
CA ILE A 38 -42.50 19.00 -36.76
C ILE A 38 -41.58 19.36 -35.58
N ARG A 39 -42.12 20.08 -34.59
CA ARG A 39 -41.46 20.39 -33.30
C ARG A 39 -40.97 19.16 -32.54
N PHE A 40 -41.70 18.04 -32.54
CA PHE A 40 -41.27 16.81 -31.85
C PHE A 40 -40.17 16.07 -32.62
N MET A 41 -40.21 16.07 -33.95
CA MET A 41 -39.17 15.48 -34.80
C MET A 41 -37.88 16.30 -34.76
N LEU A 42 -37.99 17.63 -34.69
CA LEU A 42 -36.87 18.53 -34.48
C LEU A 42 -36.30 18.38 -33.06
N LEU A 43 -37.15 18.24 -32.03
CA LEU A 43 -36.68 17.99 -30.66
C LEU A 43 -35.98 16.64 -30.52
N THR A 44 -36.52 15.58 -31.14
CA THR A 44 -35.84 14.27 -31.14
C THR A 44 -34.55 14.35 -31.93
N ALA A 45 -34.52 15.00 -33.10
CA ALA A 45 -33.29 15.20 -33.85
C ALA A 45 -32.25 16.00 -33.06
N ILE A 46 -32.63 17.08 -32.37
CA ILE A 46 -31.74 17.88 -31.51
C ILE A 46 -31.26 17.05 -30.32
N VAL A 47 -32.13 16.32 -29.63
CA VAL A 47 -31.74 15.46 -28.50
C VAL A 47 -30.82 14.34 -28.97
N THR A 48 -31.08 13.74 -30.13
CA THR A 48 -30.21 12.72 -30.72
C THR A 48 -28.89 13.32 -31.20
N PHE A 49 -28.87 14.55 -31.74
CA PHE A 49 -27.63 15.26 -32.09
C PHE A 49 -26.84 15.72 -30.86
N CYS A 50 -27.52 16.09 -29.77
CA CYS A 50 -26.88 16.40 -28.49
C CYS A 50 -26.33 15.13 -27.85
N LEU A 51 -27.05 14.01 -27.86
CA LEU A 51 -26.55 12.72 -27.35
C LEU A 51 -25.39 12.21 -28.21
N ALA A 52 -25.53 12.24 -29.54
CA ALA A 52 -24.45 11.85 -30.45
C ALA A 52 -23.26 12.82 -30.34
N GLY A 53 -23.51 14.12 -30.15
CA GLY A 53 -22.49 15.14 -29.91
C GLY A 53 -21.79 14.98 -28.56
N ILE A 54 -22.50 14.62 -27.49
CA ILE A 54 -21.92 14.27 -26.18
C ILE A 54 -21.08 13.01 -26.31
N VAL A 55 -21.55 11.99 -27.03
CA VAL A 55 -20.78 10.76 -27.28
C VAL A 55 -19.56 11.04 -28.16
N LEU A 56 -19.67 11.87 -29.19
CA LEU A 56 -18.54 12.24 -30.05
C LEU A 56 -17.53 13.11 -29.30
N VAL A 57 -17.99 14.06 -28.48
CA VAL A 57 -17.14 14.88 -27.60
C VAL A 57 -16.51 14.01 -26.51
N GLN A 58 -17.18 12.96 -26.02
CA GLN A 58 -16.59 11.99 -25.10
C GLN A 58 -15.56 11.06 -25.77
N LEU A 59 -15.72 10.77 -27.06
CA LEU A 59 -14.77 9.97 -27.85
C LEU A 59 -13.59 10.80 -28.39
N LEU A 60 -13.77 12.11 -28.57
CA LEU A 60 -12.76 13.03 -29.11
C LEU A 60 -12.02 13.82 -28.01
N ASN A 61 -12.63 14.05 -26.85
CA ASN A 61 -11.91 14.48 -25.67
C ASN A 61 -11.31 13.25 -24.99
N GLU A 62 -10.01 13.03 -25.15
CA GLU A 62 -9.22 12.08 -24.35
C GLU A 62 -9.24 12.39 -22.83
N GLU A 63 -10.00 13.40 -22.38
CA GLU A 63 -10.11 13.83 -20.98
C GLU A 63 -11.54 13.81 -20.40
N THR A 64 -12.53 13.18 -21.06
CA THR A 64 -13.74 12.83 -20.30
C THR A 64 -13.49 11.56 -19.51
N LYS A 65 -13.33 11.74 -18.19
CA LYS A 65 -13.41 10.71 -17.13
C LYS A 65 -14.70 9.87 -17.26
N GLN A 66 -14.78 8.98 -18.25
CA GLN A 66 -15.37 7.68 -17.99
C GLN A 66 -14.46 7.06 -16.93
N SER A 67 -15.01 6.72 -15.78
CA SER A 67 -14.33 5.94 -14.76
C SER A 67 -13.90 4.62 -15.39
N SER A 68 -12.72 4.58 -16.01
CA SER A 68 -12.06 3.33 -16.31
C SER A 68 -11.83 2.68 -14.95
N ASN A 69 -12.63 1.67 -14.62
CA ASN A 69 -12.42 0.90 -13.41
C ASN A 69 -10.97 0.43 -13.42
N VAL A 70 -10.19 0.90 -12.45
CA VAL A 70 -8.76 0.60 -12.35
C VAL A 70 -8.50 -0.88 -12.00
N PHE A 71 -9.57 -1.58 -11.59
CA PHE A 71 -9.61 -2.99 -11.22
C PHE A 71 -10.62 -3.78 -12.06
N ASN A 72 -10.38 -5.07 -12.20
CA ASN A 72 -11.26 -6.03 -12.89
C ASN A 72 -11.37 -7.34 -12.10
N ASP A 73 -12.59 -7.89 -11.98
CA ASP A 73 -12.86 -9.13 -11.24
C ASP A 73 -12.15 -10.36 -11.83
N THR A 74 -11.90 -10.36 -13.14
CA THR A 74 -11.15 -11.43 -13.83
C THR A 74 -9.72 -11.47 -13.33
N GLN A 75 -9.08 -10.31 -13.20
CA GLN A 75 -7.71 -10.20 -12.67
C GLN A 75 -7.69 -10.48 -11.16
N LEU A 76 -8.69 -10.04 -10.39
CA LEU A 76 -8.81 -10.43 -8.97
C LEU A 76 -8.87 -11.95 -8.82
N THR A 77 -9.68 -12.64 -9.64
CA THR A 77 -9.78 -14.11 -9.66
C THR A 77 -8.42 -14.78 -9.92
N HIS A 78 -7.58 -14.18 -10.77
CA HIS A 78 -6.22 -14.69 -10.99
C HIS A 78 -5.41 -14.66 -9.69
N PHE A 79 -5.37 -13.51 -9.01
CA PHE A 79 -4.64 -13.38 -7.75
C PHE A 79 -5.21 -14.29 -6.66
N GLU A 80 -6.52 -14.47 -6.56
CA GLU A 80 -7.14 -15.40 -5.61
C GLU A 80 -6.70 -16.84 -5.84
N LYS A 81 -6.67 -17.29 -7.10
CA LYS A 81 -6.20 -18.63 -7.46
C LYS A 81 -4.74 -18.84 -7.02
N ILE A 82 -3.89 -17.85 -7.21
CA ILE A 82 -2.49 -17.89 -6.75
C ILE A 82 -2.40 -17.88 -5.22
N THR A 83 -3.17 -17.03 -4.54
CA THR A 83 -3.17 -16.95 -3.07
C THR A 83 -3.61 -18.28 -2.45
N ARG A 84 -4.63 -18.95 -3.00
CA ARG A 84 -5.10 -20.26 -2.50
C ARG A 84 -4.04 -21.35 -2.62
N ILE A 85 -3.25 -21.34 -3.70
CA ILE A 85 -2.13 -22.27 -3.86
C ILE A 85 -1.06 -22.01 -2.81
N ASN A 86 -0.72 -20.74 -2.58
CA ASN A 86 0.31 -20.34 -1.63
C ASN A 86 -0.12 -20.51 -0.15
N TRP A 87 -1.43 -20.44 0.13
CA TRP A 87 -1.97 -20.34 1.49
C TRP A 87 -3.17 -21.27 1.74
N GLY A 88 -3.11 -22.54 1.33
CA GLY A 88 -4.28 -23.45 1.25
C GLY A 88 -5.07 -23.79 2.53
N LYS A 89 -4.86 -23.12 3.67
CA LYS A 89 -5.57 -23.33 4.94
C LYS A 89 -6.19 -22.06 5.53
N GLN A 90 -6.41 -21.04 4.72
CA GLN A 90 -7.04 -19.79 5.13
C GLN A 90 -8.53 -19.73 4.74
N ASP A 91 -9.26 -18.76 5.27
CA ASP A 91 -10.66 -18.53 4.93
C ASP A 91 -10.84 -17.69 3.65
N GLU A 92 -12.06 -17.68 3.11
CA GLU A 92 -12.43 -16.93 1.89
C GLU A 92 -12.14 -15.42 2.01
N GLY A 93 -12.39 -14.83 3.18
CA GLY A 93 -12.13 -13.41 3.42
C GLY A 93 -10.64 -13.08 3.36
N PHE A 94 -9.78 -13.97 3.87
CA PHE A 94 -8.34 -13.83 3.72
C PHE A 94 -7.92 -13.89 2.25
N TYR A 95 -8.38 -14.88 1.48
CA TYR A 95 -7.94 -15.06 0.08
C TYR A 95 -8.28 -13.86 -0.79
N THR A 96 -9.52 -13.37 -0.72
CA THR A 96 -9.97 -12.23 -1.52
C THR A 96 -9.24 -10.95 -1.12
N LYS A 97 -9.03 -10.72 0.19
CA LYS A 97 -8.26 -9.56 0.68
C LYS A 97 -6.82 -9.59 0.20
N GLU A 98 -6.10 -10.69 0.44
CA GLU A 98 -4.69 -10.82 0.05
C GLU A 98 -4.52 -10.77 -1.48
N ALA A 99 -5.47 -11.32 -2.23
CA ALA A 99 -5.49 -11.19 -3.70
C ALA A 99 -5.68 -9.74 -4.15
N PHE A 100 -6.58 -9.01 -3.50
CA PHE A 100 -6.81 -7.60 -3.79
C PHE A 100 -5.56 -6.76 -3.50
N GLU A 101 -4.90 -6.93 -2.35
CA GLU A 101 -3.68 -6.17 -2.03
C GLU A 101 -2.56 -6.43 -3.06
N ARG A 102 -2.38 -7.70 -3.48
CA ARG A 102 -1.42 -8.04 -4.54
C ARG A 102 -1.79 -7.39 -5.87
N TYR A 103 -3.07 -7.38 -6.23
CA TYR A 103 -3.53 -6.75 -7.46
C TYR A 103 -3.38 -5.22 -7.40
N LYS A 104 -3.75 -4.61 -6.27
CA LYS A 104 -3.56 -3.19 -5.97
C LYS A 104 -2.11 -2.77 -6.14
N ASN A 105 -1.14 -3.56 -5.66
CA ASN A 105 0.28 -3.27 -5.86
C ASN A 105 0.66 -3.17 -7.35
N VAL A 106 0.19 -4.11 -8.17
CA VAL A 106 0.48 -4.12 -9.62
C VAL A 106 -0.15 -2.93 -10.32
N VAL A 107 -1.39 -2.60 -9.97
CA VAL A 107 -2.12 -1.44 -10.52
C VAL A 107 -1.47 -0.13 -10.08
N ALA A 108 -1.09 -0.01 -8.80
CA ALA A 108 -0.44 1.15 -8.23
C ALA A 108 0.88 1.46 -8.95
N ILE A 109 1.71 0.45 -9.17
CA ILE A 109 2.97 0.56 -9.92
C ILE A 109 2.73 1.14 -11.32
N TYR A 110 1.72 0.64 -12.03
CA TYR A 110 1.41 1.12 -13.38
C TYR A 110 1.04 2.61 -13.40
N TYR A 111 0.13 3.03 -12.53
CA TYR A 111 -0.32 4.43 -12.49
C TYR A 111 0.76 5.39 -12.00
N TYR A 112 1.62 4.93 -11.09
CA TYR A 112 2.74 5.74 -10.62
C TYR A 112 3.86 5.85 -11.65
N ALA A 113 4.23 4.76 -12.32
CA ALA A 113 5.18 4.81 -13.44
C ALA A 113 4.69 5.79 -14.53
N LYS A 114 3.38 5.78 -14.83
CA LYS A 114 2.76 6.72 -15.76
C LYS A 114 2.82 8.17 -15.27
N SER A 115 2.62 8.43 -13.98
CA SER A 115 2.70 9.80 -13.42
C SER A 115 4.11 10.38 -13.45
N LEU A 116 5.13 9.51 -13.40
CA LEU A 116 6.54 9.86 -13.59
C LEU A 116 6.93 10.02 -15.08
N GLY A 117 6.02 9.81 -16.03
CA GLY A 117 6.32 9.87 -17.46
C GLY A 117 7.16 8.69 -17.96
N LEU A 118 7.18 7.56 -17.25
CA LEU A 118 7.92 6.37 -17.66
C LEU A 118 7.12 5.64 -18.74
N HIS A 119 7.63 5.71 -19.98
CA HIS A 119 7.05 5.01 -21.13
C HIS A 119 7.84 3.75 -21.46
N TYR A 120 7.15 2.76 -22.00
CA TYR A 120 7.75 1.55 -22.55
C TYR A 120 7.44 1.40 -24.04
N SER A 121 8.34 0.73 -24.74
CA SER A 121 8.20 0.40 -26.16
C SER A 121 7.43 -0.90 -26.36
N GLU A 122 6.92 -1.09 -27.57
CA GLU A 122 6.27 -2.35 -27.98
C GLU A 122 7.22 -3.56 -27.86
N ALA A 123 8.52 -3.34 -28.08
CA ALA A 123 9.54 -4.37 -27.93
C ALA A 123 9.66 -4.85 -26.48
N GLU A 124 9.58 -3.93 -25.52
CA GLU A 124 9.64 -4.25 -24.08
C GLU A 124 8.36 -4.94 -23.61
N LEU A 125 7.20 -4.51 -24.09
CA LEU A 125 5.93 -5.21 -23.84
C LEU A 125 5.98 -6.64 -24.35
N LYS A 126 6.52 -6.84 -25.57
CA LYS A 126 6.69 -8.17 -26.17
C LYS A 126 7.70 -9.03 -25.40
N ALA A 127 8.78 -8.44 -24.88
CA ALA A 127 9.75 -9.15 -24.06
C ALA A 127 9.10 -9.67 -22.77
N VAL A 128 8.38 -8.81 -22.04
CA VAL A 128 7.62 -9.17 -20.83
C VAL A 128 6.55 -10.22 -21.14
N ARG A 129 5.85 -10.09 -22.27
CA ARG A 129 4.88 -11.09 -22.74
C ARG A 129 5.51 -12.48 -22.85
N ASN A 130 6.67 -12.57 -23.51
CA ASN A 130 7.36 -13.85 -23.71
C ASN A 130 7.85 -14.43 -22.39
N GLU A 131 8.47 -13.61 -21.53
CA GLU A 131 8.95 -14.02 -20.20
C GLU A 131 7.82 -14.61 -19.35
N HIS A 132 6.71 -13.89 -19.20
CA HIS A 132 5.56 -14.36 -18.41
C HIS A 132 4.90 -15.62 -19.01
N TYR A 133 4.87 -15.74 -20.34
CA TYR A 133 4.34 -16.94 -20.99
C TYR A 133 5.25 -18.16 -20.74
N GLU A 134 6.56 -17.99 -20.88
CA GLU A 134 7.55 -19.04 -20.58
C GLU A 134 7.49 -19.46 -19.10
N ASP A 135 7.30 -18.50 -18.20
CA ASP A 135 7.07 -18.76 -16.78
C ASP A 135 5.84 -19.62 -16.54
N LEU A 136 4.71 -19.34 -17.22
CA LEU A 136 3.52 -20.18 -17.13
C LEU A 136 3.79 -21.62 -17.60
N VAL A 137 4.49 -21.78 -18.73
CA VAL A 137 4.87 -23.10 -19.26
C VAL A 137 5.76 -23.86 -18.29
N ARG A 138 6.64 -23.15 -17.57
CA ARG A 138 7.49 -23.73 -16.53
C ARG A 138 6.68 -24.13 -15.29
N ILE A 139 5.87 -23.24 -14.73
CA ILE A 139 5.09 -23.53 -13.51
C ILE A 139 3.99 -24.56 -13.75
N GLN A 140 3.50 -24.74 -14.98
CA GLN A 140 2.57 -25.82 -15.31
C GLN A 140 3.12 -27.20 -14.94
N LYS A 141 4.45 -27.38 -14.97
CA LYS A 141 5.12 -28.64 -14.62
C LYS A 141 5.21 -28.86 -13.10
N VAL A 142 4.93 -27.84 -12.31
CA VAL A 142 4.92 -27.91 -10.84
C VAL A 142 3.53 -28.39 -10.40
N PRO A 143 3.41 -29.53 -9.68
CA PRO A 143 2.11 -30.15 -9.37
C PRO A 143 1.10 -29.22 -8.71
N GLU A 144 1.56 -28.35 -7.81
CA GLU A 144 0.75 -27.38 -7.07
C GLU A 144 0.11 -26.34 -8.01
N TYR A 145 0.84 -25.90 -9.03
CA TYR A 145 0.41 -24.87 -9.98
C TYR A 145 -0.28 -25.44 -11.22
N ALA A 146 -0.08 -26.72 -11.51
CA ALA A 146 -0.74 -27.41 -12.62
C ALA A 146 -2.28 -27.26 -12.58
N VAL A 147 -2.87 -27.12 -11.39
CA VAL A 147 -4.32 -26.92 -11.19
C VAL A 147 -4.87 -25.68 -11.90
N LEU A 148 -4.07 -24.63 -12.06
CA LEU A 148 -4.46 -23.38 -12.73
C LEU A 148 -4.84 -23.61 -14.19
N PHE A 149 -4.24 -24.62 -14.82
CA PHE A 149 -4.31 -24.84 -16.26
C PHE A 149 -5.21 -26.04 -16.63
N LYS A 150 -5.74 -26.78 -15.65
CA LYS A 150 -6.48 -28.04 -15.91
C LYS A 150 -7.73 -27.85 -16.78
N GLU A 151 -8.43 -26.74 -16.64
CA GLU A 151 -9.69 -26.48 -17.35
C GLU A 151 -9.48 -25.81 -18.70
N GLU A 152 -8.56 -24.84 -18.77
CA GLU A 152 -8.46 -23.91 -19.90
C GLU A 152 -7.14 -24.04 -20.68
N GLY A 153 -6.12 -24.71 -20.12
CA GLY A 153 -4.76 -24.76 -20.68
C GLY A 153 -3.97 -23.46 -20.48
N VAL A 154 -2.66 -23.50 -20.69
CA VAL A 154 -1.74 -22.36 -20.46
C VAL A 154 -2.09 -21.17 -21.36
N GLU A 155 -2.33 -21.39 -22.65
CA GLU A 155 -2.58 -20.28 -23.59
C GLU A 155 -3.85 -19.50 -23.25
N LYS A 156 -4.96 -20.21 -22.99
CA LYS A 156 -6.23 -19.56 -22.65
C LYS A 156 -6.15 -18.89 -21.28
N TYR A 157 -5.47 -19.51 -20.31
CA TYR A 157 -5.22 -18.90 -19.01
C TYR A 157 -4.42 -17.60 -19.16
N PHE A 158 -3.34 -17.62 -19.96
CA PHE A 158 -2.52 -16.45 -20.22
C PHE A 158 -3.34 -15.29 -20.79
N ARG A 159 -4.06 -15.52 -21.90
CA ARG A 159 -4.86 -14.48 -22.58
C ARG A 159 -5.94 -13.89 -21.66
N LYS A 160 -6.56 -14.72 -20.83
CA LYS A 160 -7.66 -14.30 -19.95
C LYS A 160 -7.19 -13.52 -18.72
N TYR A 161 -6.13 -13.99 -18.08
CA TYR A 161 -5.72 -13.50 -16.76
C TYR A 161 -4.50 -12.58 -16.81
N LEU A 162 -3.46 -12.96 -17.55
CA LEU A 162 -2.14 -12.30 -17.50
C LEU A 162 -1.89 -11.32 -18.64
N GLU A 163 -2.39 -11.57 -19.85
CA GLU A 163 -2.21 -10.66 -20.99
C GLU A 163 -2.70 -9.23 -20.68
N PRO A 164 -3.85 -9.02 -20.01
CA PRO A 164 -4.28 -7.68 -19.59
C PRO A 164 -3.37 -7.00 -18.53
N LEU A 165 -2.54 -7.77 -17.82
CA LEU A 165 -1.63 -7.26 -16.79
C LEU A 165 -0.23 -6.92 -17.34
N LEU A 166 0.10 -7.34 -18.57
CA LEU A 166 1.42 -7.10 -19.17
C LEU A 166 1.82 -5.61 -19.19
N PRO A 167 0.95 -4.65 -19.54
CA PRO A 167 1.26 -3.22 -19.42
C PRO A 167 1.77 -2.81 -18.03
N MET A 168 1.21 -3.41 -16.98
CA MET A 168 1.57 -3.12 -15.59
C MET A 168 2.93 -3.73 -15.23
N TYR A 169 3.18 -4.96 -15.66
CA TYR A 169 4.49 -5.61 -15.47
C TYR A 169 5.60 -4.92 -16.26
N THR A 170 5.35 -4.46 -17.49
CA THR A 170 6.32 -3.68 -18.25
C THR A 170 6.61 -2.33 -17.60
N ALA A 171 5.58 -1.65 -17.09
CA ALA A 171 5.75 -0.43 -16.31
C ALA A 171 6.55 -0.67 -15.03
N LYS A 172 6.37 -1.83 -14.37
CA LYS A 172 7.21 -2.23 -13.22
C LYS A 172 8.68 -2.30 -13.59
N THR A 173 9.04 -2.93 -14.70
CA THR A 173 10.45 -3.00 -15.14
C THR A 173 11.05 -1.61 -15.32
N LYS A 174 10.29 -0.66 -15.88
CA LYS A 174 10.72 0.73 -16.02
C LYS A 174 10.89 1.43 -14.67
N LEU A 175 9.94 1.25 -13.78
CA LEU A 175 9.99 1.83 -12.44
C LEU A 175 11.19 1.29 -11.65
N ASP A 176 11.42 -0.03 -11.71
CA ASP A 176 12.56 -0.68 -11.06
C ASP A 176 13.89 -0.10 -11.59
N THR A 177 14.04 0.06 -12.91
CA THR A 177 15.25 0.68 -13.49
C THR A 177 15.43 2.12 -13.02
N PHE A 178 14.37 2.93 -13.05
CA PHE A 178 14.40 4.31 -12.56
C PHE A 178 14.84 4.39 -11.09
N TYR A 179 14.31 3.53 -10.22
CA TYR A 179 14.67 3.51 -8.80
C TYR A 179 16.08 2.96 -8.54
N LEU A 180 16.57 2.01 -9.35
CA LEU A 180 17.96 1.53 -9.27
C LEU A 180 18.97 2.62 -9.63
N GLU A 181 18.64 3.48 -10.60
CA GLU A 181 19.44 4.66 -10.92
C GLU A 181 19.35 5.72 -9.82
N LYS A 182 18.16 5.88 -9.20
CA LYS A 182 17.93 6.82 -8.09
C LYS A 182 18.66 6.40 -6.81
N TYR A 183 18.77 5.10 -6.52
CA TYR A 183 19.36 4.56 -5.29
C TYR A 183 20.42 3.48 -5.58
N PRO A 184 21.57 3.84 -6.19
CA PRO A 184 22.53 2.87 -6.73
C PRO A 184 23.28 2.07 -5.67
N THR A 185 23.33 2.55 -4.43
CA THR A 185 23.99 1.86 -3.29
C THR A 185 23.06 0.91 -2.56
N PHE A 186 21.76 0.93 -2.86
CA PHE A 186 20.80 0.07 -2.20
C PHE A 186 20.71 -1.29 -2.91
N PRO A 187 20.53 -2.37 -2.14
CA PRO A 187 20.27 -3.70 -2.71
C PRO A 187 19.00 -3.69 -3.55
N LYS A 188 19.02 -4.38 -4.69
CA LYS A 188 17.89 -4.43 -5.64
C LYS A 188 16.54 -4.73 -4.96
N GLY A 189 16.51 -5.66 -4.00
CA GLY A 189 15.28 -5.99 -3.26
C GLY A 189 14.69 -4.80 -2.51
N ILE A 190 15.54 -4.03 -1.82
CA ILE A 190 15.12 -2.82 -1.09
C ILE A 190 14.64 -1.74 -2.05
N VAL A 191 15.37 -1.53 -3.14
CA VAL A 191 14.99 -0.55 -4.18
C VAL A 191 13.60 -0.84 -4.74
N GLN A 192 13.31 -2.12 -4.99
CA GLN A 192 11.99 -2.56 -5.46
C GLN A 192 10.88 -2.36 -4.41
N GLU A 193 11.18 -2.54 -3.12
CA GLU A 193 10.24 -2.24 -2.02
C GLU A 193 9.96 -0.74 -1.91
N ILE A 194 10.98 0.12 -2.00
CA ILE A 194 10.82 1.58 -2.02
C ILE A 194 9.92 2.01 -3.19
N ALA A 195 10.18 1.49 -4.39
CA ALA A 195 9.39 1.80 -5.59
C ALA A 195 7.92 1.38 -5.43
N ALA A 196 7.66 0.18 -4.89
CA ALA A 196 6.31 -0.31 -4.64
C ALA A 196 5.57 0.54 -3.60
N GLN A 197 6.26 0.99 -2.57
CA GLN A 197 5.69 1.85 -1.54
C GLN A 197 5.33 3.24 -2.06
N ASP A 198 6.20 3.86 -2.84
CA ASP A 198 5.90 5.16 -3.48
C ASP A 198 4.71 5.04 -4.44
N ALA A 199 4.65 3.93 -5.17
CA ALA A 199 3.52 3.63 -6.03
C ALA A 199 2.20 3.51 -5.25
N LEU A 200 2.21 2.81 -4.11
CA LEU A 200 1.05 2.69 -3.23
C LEU A 200 0.64 4.04 -2.64
N ARG A 201 1.58 4.84 -2.15
CA ARG A 201 1.29 6.19 -1.62
C ARG A 201 0.64 7.07 -2.67
N TYR A 202 1.19 7.07 -3.88
CA TYR A 202 0.59 7.78 -5.00
C TYR A 202 -0.81 7.23 -5.31
N PHE A 203 -0.96 5.92 -5.35
CA PHE A 203 -2.23 5.29 -5.66
C PHE A 203 -3.32 5.62 -4.62
N ASP A 204 -3.01 5.54 -3.33
CA ASP A 204 -3.94 5.87 -2.25
C ASP A 204 -4.32 7.35 -2.28
N LYS A 205 -3.40 8.24 -2.63
CA LYS A 205 -3.69 9.68 -2.76
C LYS A 205 -4.63 9.99 -3.93
N HIS A 206 -4.57 9.22 -5.02
CA HIS A 206 -5.23 9.57 -6.29
C HIS A 206 -6.40 8.65 -6.67
N PHE A 207 -6.45 7.43 -6.12
CA PHE A 207 -7.37 6.36 -6.53
C PHE A 207 -8.05 5.62 -5.36
N ALA A 208 -7.97 6.16 -4.13
CA ALA A 208 -8.58 5.52 -2.94
C ALA A 208 -10.07 5.21 -3.10
N GLU A 209 -10.85 6.10 -3.70
CA GLU A 209 -12.30 5.88 -3.88
C GLU A 209 -12.60 4.73 -4.85
N GLN A 210 -11.80 4.58 -5.91
CA GLN A 210 -11.93 3.47 -6.86
C GLN A 210 -11.56 2.14 -6.22
N ALA A 211 -10.50 2.12 -5.39
CA ALA A 211 -10.11 0.96 -4.59
C ALA A 211 -11.22 0.55 -3.63
N LYS A 212 -11.70 1.50 -2.82
CA LYS A 212 -12.77 1.28 -1.86
C LYS A 212 -14.06 0.78 -2.53
N THR A 213 -14.44 1.37 -3.65
CA THR A 213 -15.62 0.93 -4.41
C THR A 213 -15.46 -0.52 -4.88
N PHE A 214 -14.28 -0.91 -5.36
CA PHE A 214 -14.01 -2.27 -5.81
C PHE A 214 -13.98 -3.28 -4.64
N GLU A 215 -13.42 -2.89 -3.50
CA GLU A 215 -13.46 -3.67 -2.25
C GLU A 215 -14.89 -3.92 -1.79
N GLU A 216 -15.72 -2.88 -1.74
CA GLU A 216 -17.14 -2.97 -1.35
C GLU A 216 -17.93 -3.88 -2.30
N GLN A 217 -17.71 -3.76 -3.61
CA GLN A 217 -18.33 -4.61 -4.63
C GLN A 217 -17.98 -6.09 -4.46
N ASN A 218 -16.76 -6.38 -4.00
CA ASN A 218 -16.26 -7.73 -3.78
C ASN A 218 -16.42 -8.21 -2.32
N GLY A 219 -17.15 -7.47 -1.48
CA GLY A 219 -17.40 -7.86 -0.09
C GLY A 219 -16.16 -7.89 0.81
N ILE A 220 -15.08 -7.21 0.39
CA ILE A 220 -13.84 -7.09 1.16
C ILE A 220 -14.11 -6.13 2.31
N LYS A 221 -14.12 -6.67 3.53
CA LYS A 221 -14.31 -5.84 4.73
C LYS A 221 -13.11 -4.93 4.89
N ASN A 222 -13.38 -3.62 4.92
CA ASN A 222 -12.42 -2.56 5.13
C ASN A 222 -11.91 -2.58 6.58
N TYR A 223 -11.07 -3.57 6.90
CA TYR A 223 -10.19 -3.47 8.04
C TYR A 223 -9.11 -2.51 7.57
N TYR A 224 -9.19 -1.24 7.99
CA TYR A 224 -8.08 -0.30 7.86
C TYR A 224 -6.80 -0.97 8.37
N SER A 225 -6.06 -1.62 7.47
CA SER A 225 -4.65 -1.87 7.68
C SER A 225 -3.96 -0.68 7.07
N SER A 226 -4.03 0.45 7.78
CA SER A 226 -2.87 1.31 7.78
C SER A 226 -1.76 0.41 8.34
N SER A 227 -0.96 -0.21 7.46
CA SER A 227 0.33 -0.72 7.87
C SER A 227 1.13 0.53 8.23
N GLN A 228 0.91 1.02 9.44
CA GLN A 228 1.75 2.05 10.03
C GLN A 228 3.10 1.37 10.17
N GLY A 229 4.12 1.95 9.56
CA GLY A 229 5.47 1.45 9.71
C GLY A 229 5.87 1.46 11.18
N ILE A 230 6.91 0.70 11.50
CA ILE A 230 7.49 0.72 12.83
C ILE A 230 8.18 2.06 13.02
N MET A 231 7.88 2.70 14.15
CA MET A 231 8.43 3.99 14.51
C MET A 231 9.76 3.81 15.23
N TYR A 232 10.80 4.50 14.79
CA TYR A 232 12.11 4.51 15.42
C TYR A 232 12.54 5.96 15.72
N LEU A 233 13.26 6.15 16.82
CA LEU A 233 13.78 7.45 17.27
C LEU A 233 15.29 7.38 17.39
N GLY A 234 16.01 8.37 16.89
CA GLY A 234 17.47 8.30 16.84
C GLY A 234 18.11 9.46 16.13
N THR A 235 19.41 9.36 15.89
CA THR A 235 20.20 10.44 15.28
C THR A 235 20.61 10.08 13.86
N VAL A 236 20.56 11.06 12.97
CA VAL A 236 21.16 10.96 11.63
C VAL A 236 22.67 11.19 11.73
N ILE A 237 23.43 10.16 11.40
CA ILE A 237 24.89 10.15 11.48
C ILE A 237 25.52 10.78 10.23
N LYS A 238 24.88 10.55 9.09
CA LYS A 238 25.37 11.00 7.79
C LYS A 238 24.21 11.17 6.85
N VAL A 239 24.23 12.24 6.07
CA VAL A 239 23.38 12.40 4.88
C VAL A 239 24.32 12.44 3.69
N GLU A 240 24.26 11.41 2.85
CA GLU A 240 25.02 11.39 1.62
C GLU A 240 24.13 11.90 0.49
N VAL A 241 24.49 13.06 -0.08
CA VAL A 241 23.71 13.71 -1.15
C VAL A 241 23.86 12.98 -2.50
N GLU A 242 24.97 12.26 -2.73
CA GLU A 242 25.26 11.51 -3.98
C GLU A 242 25.40 9.99 -3.77
N PRO A 243 24.57 9.40 -2.92
CA PRO A 243 23.85 8.16 -3.23
C PRO A 243 22.39 8.16 -2.70
N ASN A 244 21.83 9.33 -2.40
CA ASN A 244 20.45 9.51 -1.92
C ASN A 244 20.14 8.65 -0.68
N ALA A 245 21.05 8.62 0.28
CA ALA A 245 20.97 7.78 1.46
C ALA A 245 21.35 8.55 2.72
N PHE A 246 20.78 8.18 3.86
CA PHE A 246 21.27 8.63 5.16
C PHE A 246 21.42 7.46 6.12
N LEU A 247 22.43 7.57 6.98
CA LEU A 247 22.70 6.59 8.02
C LEU A 247 22.04 7.02 9.32
N PHE A 248 21.21 6.15 9.89
CA PHE A 248 20.46 6.38 11.11
C PHE A 248 20.91 5.43 12.22
N VAL A 249 21.08 5.96 13.43
CA VAL A 249 21.34 5.16 14.63
C VAL A 249 20.20 5.36 15.61
N GLU A 250 19.49 4.28 15.87
CA GLU A 250 18.38 4.23 16.81
C GLU A 250 18.84 4.43 18.27
N GLY A 251 18.02 5.13 19.06
CA GLY A 251 18.18 5.29 20.51
C GLY A 251 19.33 6.20 20.95
N VAL A 252 20.07 6.78 20.01
CA VAL A 252 21.23 7.62 20.29
C VAL A 252 20.89 9.09 20.07
N ILE A 253 21.35 9.95 20.98
CA ILE A 253 21.21 11.40 20.87
C ILE A 253 22.46 12.02 20.23
N PRO A 254 22.36 13.19 19.57
CA PRO A 254 23.49 13.76 18.82
C PRO A 254 24.77 13.95 19.65
N LYS A 255 24.62 14.33 20.92
CA LYS A 255 25.76 14.56 21.83
C LYS A 255 26.65 13.33 22.03
N ASP A 256 26.10 12.12 21.94
CA ASP A 256 26.89 10.89 22.15
C ASP A 256 27.84 10.59 20.98
N LEU A 257 27.64 11.29 19.86
CA LEU A 257 28.29 11.07 18.58
C LEU A 257 29.28 12.18 18.23
N GLU A 258 29.21 13.34 18.90
CA GLU A 258 30.01 14.56 18.61
C GLU A 258 31.52 14.32 18.55
N ASN A 259 32.04 13.29 19.25
CA ASN A 259 33.47 12.98 19.33
C ASN A 259 33.85 11.66 18.66
N LEU A 260 32.94 11.03 17.91
CA LEU A 260 33.19 9.77 17.22
C LEU A 260 33.29 10.00 15.72
N SER A 261 34.28 9.38 15.07
CA SER A 261 34.31 9.30 13.61
C SER A 261 33.18 8.40 13.09
N GLN A 262 32.85 8.48 11.80
CA GLN A 262 31.84 7.61 11.20
C GLN A 262 32.19 6.13 11.39
N GLU A 263 33.46 5.75 11.22
CA GLU A 263 33.93 4.38 11.40
C GLU A 263 33.74 3.91 12.84
N GLN A 264 34.05 4.78 13.81
CA GLN A 264 33.85 4.50 15.23
C GLN A 264 32.36 4.36 15.58
N ILE A 265 31.49 5.14 14.93
CA ILE A 265 30.04 5.04 15.10
C ILE A 265 29.53 3.71 14.53
N VAL A 266 29.95 3.32 13.32
CA VAL A 266 29.54 2.05 12.70
C VAL A 266 30.02 0.84 13.53
N GLU A 267 31.25 0.88 14.05
CA GLU A 267 31.79 -0.18 14.92
C GLU A 267 31.04 -0.27 16.25
N LYS A 268 30.74 0.88 16.88
CA LYS A 268 30.04 0.95 18.17
C LYS A 268 28.54 0.63 18.06
N TYR A 269 27.93 0.97 16.92
CA TYR A 269 26.51 0.80 16.64
C TYR A 269 26.33 -0.09 15.39
N PRO A 270 26.57 -1.41 15.51
CA PRO A 270 26.52 -2.32 14.36
C PRO A 270 25.12 -2.43 13.73
N LYS A 271 24.07 -1.96 14.42
CA LYS A 271 22.69 -1.90 13.91
C LYS A 271 22.34 -0.57 13.21
N ALA A 272 23.32 0.26 12.90
CA ALA A 272 23.08 1.48 12.13
C ALA A 272 22.45 1.12 10.78
N THR A 273 21.36 1.80 10.42
CA THR A 273 20.54 1.44 9.27
C THR A 273 20.59 2.55 8.21
N TRP A 274 20.81 2.15 6.95
CA TRP A 274 20.72 3.03 5.80
C TRP A 274 19.28 3.18 5.33
N TYR A 275 18.83 4.42 5.17
CA TYR A 275 17.51 4.76 4.66
C TYR A 275 17.62 5.65 3.42
N PRO A 276 16.66 5.55 2.47
CA PRO A 276 16.64 6.40 1.29
C PRO A 276 16.29 7.85 1.68
N VAL A 277 16.95 8.80 1.01
CA VAL A 277 16.57 10.21 1.02
C VAL A 277 15.35 10.39 0.12
N LEU A 278 14.30 11.02 0.67
CA LEU A 278 13.06 11.33 -0.06
C LEU A 278 13.21 12.67 -0.81
N ASP A 279 12.33 12.95 -1.78
CA ASP A 279 12.45 14.17 -2.61
C ASP A 279 12.32 15.47 -1.79
N ASP A 280 11.51 15.46 -0.71
CA ASP A 280 11.34 16.57 0.24
C ASP A 280 12.03 16.30 1.58
N PHE A 281 13.28 15.83 1.57
CA PHE A 281 13.98 15.40 2.79
C PHE A 281 14.40 16.59 3.69
N PRO A 282 13.81 16.76 4.88
CA PRO A 282 14.05 17.95 5.70
C PRO A 282 15.28 17.84 6.62
N VAL A 283 15.96 16.68 6.62
CA VAL A 283 16.88 16.27 7.68
C VAL A 283 18.34 16.48 7.29
N LYS A 284 19.16 16.82 8.29
CA LYS A 284 20.60 17.02 8.18
C LYS A 284 21.36 16.08 9.10
N GLN A 285 22.66 15.96 8.85
CA GLN A 285 23.55 15.27 9.77
C GLN A 285 23.50 15.90 11.17
N GLY A 286 23.40 15.07 12.19
CA GLY A 286 23.28 15.47 13.59
C GLY A 286 21.85 15.73 14.05
N ASP A 287 20.86 15.74 13.16
CA ASP A 287 19.47 15.88 13.56
C ASP A 287 19.00 14.64 14.33
N TYR A 288 18.23 14.89 15.38
CA TYR A 288 17.46 13.86 16.04
C TYR A 288 16.11 13.73 15.32
N VAL A 289 15.76 12.52 14.92
CA VAL A 289 14.61 12.28 14.06
C VAL A 289 13.78 11.12 14.56
N ARG A 290 12.50 11.21 14.24
CA ARG A 290 11.58 10.10 14.29
C ARG A 290 11.36 9.60 12.86
N ILE A 291 11.73 8.35 12.61
CA ILE A 291 11.48 7.68 11.33
C ILE A 291 10.33 6.68 11.49
N GLU A 292 9.60 6.47 10.41
CA GLU A 292 8.63 5.40 10.25
C GLU A 292 9.12 4.49 9.11
N SER A 293 9.30 3.19 9.38
CA SER A 293 9.82 2.22 8.40
C SER A 293 8.94 0.98 8.30
N ASN A 294 8.65 0.53 7.08
CA ASN A 294 7.84 -0.68 6.84
C ASN A 294 8.64 -1.97 6.94
N SER A 295 9.94 -1.93 6.68
CA SER A 295 10.82 -3.09 6.70
C SER A 295 12.24 -2.65 6.95
N ASN A 296 12.98 -3.49 7.67
CA ASN A 296 14.43 -3.42 7.79
C ASN A 296 14.99 -4.78 7.37
N GLN A 297 15.97 -4.78 6.47
CA GLN A 297 16.69 -6.00 6.07
C GLN A 297 18.17 -5.86 6.40
N SER A 298 18.79 -7.00 6.66
CA SER A 298 20.21 -7.11 6.91
C SER A 298 20.83 -7.97 5.82
N ILE A 299 21.91 -7.48 5.21
CA ILE A 299 22.66 -8.23 4.21
C ILE A 299 24.06 -8.47 4.75
N ASP A 300 24.49 -9.73 4.73
CA ASP A 300 25.85 -10.14 5.04
C ASP A 300 26.63 -10.26 3.72
N GLU A 301 27.59 -9.36 3.53
CA GLU A 301 28.55 -9.44 2.43
C GLU A 301 29.95 -9.64 3.01
N ASN A 302 30.51 -10.84 2.81
CA ASN A 302 31.86 -11.20 3.25
C ASN A 302 32.08 -11.04 4.77
N GLY A 303 31.05 -11.28 5.60
CA GLY A 303 31.10 -11.15 7.05
C GLY A 303 30.82 -9.74 7.57
N ILE A 304 30.51 -8.79 6.68
CA ILE A 304 30.07 -7.44 7.04
C ILE A 304 28.55 -7.39 6.90
N VAL A 305 27.86 -7.24 8.03
CA VAL A 305 26.40 -7.10 8.06
C VAL A 305 26.04 -5.62 7.91
N THR A 306 25.31 -5.29 6.85
CA THR A 306 24.78 -3.95 6.59
C THR A 306 23.26 -3.95 6.68
N HIS A 307 22.69 -2.96 7.37
CA HIS A 307 21.25 -2.82 7.54
C HIS A 307 20.69 -1.75 6.61
N TYR A 308 19.58 -2.07 5.95
CA TYR A 308 18.83 -1.18 5.07
C TYR A 308 17.37 -1.13 5.49
N GLY A 309 16.76 0.04 5.44
CA GLY A 309 15.36 0.22 5.77
C GLY A 309 14.55 0.91 4.67
N VAL A 310 13.25 0.67 4.65
CA VAL A 310 12.30 1.27 3.71
C VAL A 310 11.54 2.39 4.42
N LEU A 311 11.91 3.64 4.10
CA LEU A 311 11.41 4.82 4.80
C LEU A 311 10.01 5.25 4.32
N ASN A 312 9.05 5.28 5.25
CA ASN A 312 7.74 5.88 5.02
C ASN A 312 7.79 7.39 5.23
N ASN A 313 8.31 7.79 6.39
CA ASN A 313 8.25 9.16 6.84
C ASN A 313 9.44 9.46 7.75
N VAL A 314 9.88 10.72 7.75
CA VAL A 314 10.87 11.22 8.68
C VAL A 314 10.45 12.60 9.15
N VAL A 315 10.51 12.81 10.46
CA VAL A 315 10.20 14.09 11.08
C VAL A 315 11.33 14.45 12.02
N ILE A 316 11.85 15.68 11.91
CA ILE A 316 12.76 16.23 12.90
C ILE A 316 12.03 16.23 14.24
N SER A 317 12.62 15.55 15.20
CA SER A 317 12.15 15.58 16.57
C SER A 317 13.12 16.43 17.35
N GLU A 318 12.62 17.20 18.30
CA GLU A 318 13.50 17.56 19.41
C GLU A 318 13.94 16.25 20.06
N PRO A 319 15.23 16.10 20.44
CA PRO A 319 15.59 15.07 21.40
C PRO A 319 14.64 15.28 22.57
N THR A 320 13.62 14.43 22.71
CA THR A 320 12.69 14.50 23.84
C THR A 320 13.60 14.45 25.03
N VAL A 321 13.69 15.60 25.70
CA VAL A 321 14.84 15.95 26.50
C VAL A 321 14.88 14.94 27.61
N THR A 322 15.72 13.94 27.44
CA THR A 322 16.21 13.14 28.53
C THR A 322 16.77 14.15 29.50
N THR A 323 16.06 14.37 30.60
CA THR A 323 16.45 15.39 31.55
C THR A 323 17.83 15.00 32.05
N LYS A 324 18.85 15.78 31.65
CA LYS A 324 20.22 15.49 32.02
C LYS A 324 20.35 15.78 33.51
N LEU A 325 20.47 14.71 34.27
CA LEU A 325 20.69 14.82 35.70
C LEU A 325 22.15 15.19 35.92
N ASN A 326 22.37 16.30 36.61
CA ASN A 326 23.69 16.64 37.11
C ASN A 326 23.89 15.89 38.43
N ILE A 327 24.72 14.85 38.41
CA ILE A 327 24.93 13.99 39.57
C ILE A 327 25.80 14.71 40.59
N GLN A 328 25.19 15.12 41.69
CA GLN A 328 25.92 15.72 42.82
C GLN A 328 26.55 14.66 43.74
N ASN A 329 26.02 13.43 43.73
CA ASN A 329 26.40 12.34 44.64
C ASN A 329 26.99 11.14 43.91
N GLU A 330 28.01 11.35 43.06
CA GLU A 330 28.52 10.32 42.14
C GLU A 330 28.98 9.03 42.86
N GLN A 331 29.58 9.15 44.05
CA GLN A 331 30.00 7.99 44.84
C GLN A 331 28.82 7.11 45.30
N GLU A 332 27.70 7.71 45.69
CA GLU A 332 26.50 7.00 46.14
C GLU A 332 25.82 6.30 44.96
N VAL A 333 25.74 7.00 43.82
CA VAL A 333 25.26 6.42 42.56
C VAL A 333 26.14 5.24 42.13
N MET A 334 27.47 5.37 42.21
CA MET A 334 28.39 4.26 41.91
C MET A 334 28.17 3.06 42.83
N GLN A 335 28.00 3.28 44.14
CA GLN A 335 27.75 2.20 45.08
C GLN A 335 26.44 1.46 44.76
N PHE A 336 25.40 2.19 44.38
CA PHE A 336 24.14 1.61 43.94
C PHE A 336 24.35 0.69 42.72
N PHE A 337 25.11 1.14 41.71
CA PHE A 337 25.33 0.37 40.48
C PHE A 337 26.27 -0.83 40.62
N ARG A 338 27.17 -0.83 41.61
CA ARG A 338 28.02 -2.01 41.90
C ARG A 338 27.20 -3.24 42.30
N GLN A 339 25.99 -3.02 42.82
CA GLN A 339 25.07 -4.09 43.23
C GLN A 339 24.02 -4.41 42.15
N THR A 340 24.23 -3.92 40.93
CA THR A 340 23.29 -4.09 39.82
C THR A 340 23.80 -5.14 38.85
N GLU A 341 23.05 -6.22 38.69
CA GLU A 341 23.30 -7.22 37.65
C GLU A 341 22.67 -6.76 36.34
N TRP A 342 23.52 -6.44 35.37
CA TRP A 342 23.11 -6.01 34.04
C TRP A 342 22.75 -7.22 33.18
N GLN A 343 21.61 -7.12 32.50
CA GLN A 343 21.16 -8.10 31.51
C GLN A 343 21.48 -7.59 30.10
N PRO A 344 21.49 -8.46 29.08
CA PRO A 344 21.62 -8.02 27.69
C PRO A 344 20.65 -6.87 27.38
N ALA A 345 21.14 -5.85 26.68
CA ALA A 345 20.36 -4.65 26.39
C ALA A 345 19.05 -5.03 25.68
N LYS A 346 17.91 -4.66 26.26
CA LYS A 346 16.64 -4.68 25.55
C LYS A 346 16.41 -3.31 24.93
N ASP A 347 15.87 -3.34 23.73
CA ASP A 347 15.34 -2.17 23.09
C ASP A 347 13.97 -1.83 23.70
N ILE A 348 13.82 -0.58 24.14
CA ILE A 348 12.62 -0.07 24.82
C ILE A 348 11.79 0.79 23.84
N GLY A 349 12.29 1.02 22.62
CA GLY A 349 11.56 1.69 21.53
C GLY A 349 11.12 3.13 21.82
N THR A 350 11.52 3.70 22.95
CA THR A 350 11.17 5.06 23.39
C THR A 350 12.39 5.73 24.01
N PRO A 351 12.54 7.06 23.87
CA PRO A 351 13.65 7.78 24.49
C PRO A 351 13.57 7.74 26.02
N PRO A 352 14.70 7.77 26.73
CA PRO A 352 14.71 7.77 28.18
C PRO A 352 14.22 9.10 28.76
N ASP A 353 13.54 9.02 29.90
CA ASP A 353 13.06 10.17 30.67
C ASP A 353 14.23 10.96 31.29
N TYR A 354 15.26 10.25 31.78
CA TYR A 354 16.47 10.85 32.37
C TYR A 354 17.75 10.18 31.89
N SER A 355 18.84 10.93 31.93
CA SER A 355 20.18 10.40 31.67
C SER A 355 21.22 11.16 32.45
N PHE A 356 22.31 10.47 32.73
CA PHE A 356 23.48 11.06 33.34
C PHE A 356 24.72 10.29 32.93
N MET A 357 25.87 10.92 33.14
CA MET A 357 27.17 10.28 32.97
C MET A 357 27.60 9.71 34.32
N LEU A 358 28.08 8.47 34.31
CA LEU A 358 28.70 7.81 35.45
C LEU A 358 29.98 7.13 34.95
N GLU A 359 31.13 7.50 35.51
CA GLU A 359 32.43 6.96 35.07
C GLU A 359 32.66 7.08 33.55
N GLY A 360 32.20 8.18 32.94
CA GLY A 360 32.32 8.40 31.49
C GLY A 360 31.36 7.58 30.62
N VAL A 361 30.45 6.82 31.22
CA VAL A 361 29.43 6.02 30.52
C VAL A 361 28.05 6.65 30.75
N ARG A 362 27.24 6.75 29.68
CA ARG A 362 25.86 7.23 29.79
C ARG A 362 24.97 6.14 30.41
N ILE A 363 24.21 6.55 31.42
CA ILE A 363 23.09 5.79 31.98
C ILE A 363 21.80 6.44 31.51
N ASP A 364 20.94 5.67 30.87
CA ASP A 364 19.60 6.07 30.43
C ASP A 364 18.56 5.47 31.39
N VAL A 365 17.51 6.23 31.71
CA VAL A 365 16.49 5.90 32.72
C VAL A 365 15.10 6.08 32.13
N TRP A 366 14.25 5.07 32.25
CA TRP A 366 12.83 5.14 31.93
C TRP A 366 11.97 4.91 33.17
N LEU A 367 10.97 5.75 33.37
CA LEU A 367 9.91 5.60 34.35
C LEU A 367 8.81 4.71 33.78
N SER A 368 8.61 3.55 34.40
CA SER A 368 7.47 2.69 34.07
C SER A 368 6.19 3.11 34.81
N TYR A 369 5.04 2.66 34.27
CA TYR A 369 3.77 2.71 34.98
C TYR A 369 3.87 1.89 36.28
N GLY A 370 3.92 2.58 37.42
CA GLY A 370 4.18 1.99 38.74
C GLY A 370 5.45 2.50 39.44
N GLN A 371 6.09 3.56 38.92
CA GLN A 371 7.29 4.19 39.50
C GLN A 371 8.51 3.27 39.61
N SER A 372 8.52 2.14 38.91
CA SER A 372 9.72 1.33 38.77
C SER A 372 10.61 1.87 37.64
N LEU A 373 11.92 1.80 37.84
CA LEU A 373 12.89 2.32 36.89
C LEU A 373 13.41 1.20 36.00
N TYR A 374 13.41 1.46 34.70
CA TYR A 374 14.23 0.71 33.75
C TYR A 374 15.50 1.51 33.47
N LEU A 375 16.65 0.85 33.48
CA LEU A 375 17.95 1.47 33.27
C LEU A 375 18.69 0.79 32.13
N ASN A 376 19.39 1.58 31.33
CA ASN A 376 20.33 1.09 30.33
C ASN A 376 21.68 1.77 30.54
N LYS A 377 22.73 0.98 30.77
CA LYS A 377 24.12 1.45 30.74
C LYS A 377 24.64 1.21 29.34
N VAL A 378 24.82 2.28 28.58
CA VAL A 378 25.18 2.23 27.17
C VAL A 378 26.45 1.39 26.97
N GLY A 379 26.34 0.33 26.15
CA GLY A 379 27.43 -0.61 25.86
C GLY A 379 27.62 -1.76 26.86
N TYR A 380 26.88 -1.78 27.98
CA TYR A 380 27.01 -2.82 29.01
C TYR A 380 25.74 -3.66 29.19
N GLY A 381 24.57 -3.04 29.09
CA GLY A 381 23.31 -3.76 29.23
C GLY A 381 22.21 -2.97 29.92
N SER A 382 21.12 -3.66 30.22
CA SER A 382 19.90 -3.09 30.76
C SER A 382 19.42 -3.82 32.02
N VAL A 383 18.65 -3.14 32.85
CA VAL A 383 18.04 -3.73 34.05
C VAL A 383 16.68 -3.09 34.34
N HIS A 384 15.71 -3.90 34.73
CA HIS A 384 14.48 -3.41 35.34
C HIS A 384 14.63 -3.52 36.86
N LEU A 385 14.65 -2.37 37.54
CA LEU A 385 14.78 -2.34 38.99
C LEU A 385 13.45 -2.74 39.66
N SER A 386 13.56 -3.42 40.80
CA SER A 386 12.41 -3.60 41.69
C SER A 386 11.93 -2.25 42.21
N GLN A 387 10.68 -2.17 42.66
CA GLN A 387 10.09 -0.93 43.17
C GLN A 387 10.95 -0.29 44.29
N LYS A 388 11.39 -1.08 45.27
CA LYS A 388 12.24 -0.60 46.37
C LYS A 388 13.57 -0.01 45.89
N ARG A 389 14.24 -0.67 44.93
CA ARG A 389 15.50 -0.16 44.35
C ARG A 389 15.27 1.06 43.47
N SER A 390 14.11 1.14 42.82
CA SER A 390 13.71 2.29 42.02
C SER A 390 13.54 3.53 42.90
N GLU A 391 12.81 3.40 44.01
CA GLU A 391 12.63 4.48 45.00
C GLU A 391 13.96 4.97 45.58
N GLU A 392 14.86 4.05 45.92
CA GLU A 392 16.21 4.37 46.40
C GLU A 392 16.98 5.17 45.36
N LEU A 393 17.03 4.70 44.10
CA LEU A 393 17.76 5.39 43.04
C LEU A 393 17.13 6.73 42.68
N MET A 394 15.79 6.82 42.57
CA MET A 394 15.10 8.10 42.32
C MET A 394 15.47 9.14 43.38
N LYS A 395 15.54 8.74 44.65
CA LYS A 395 15.95 9.62 45.75
C LYS A 395 17.40 10.08 45.63
N ILE A 396 18.33 9.17 45.30
CA ILE A 396 19.76 9.51 45.09
C ILE A 396 19.90 10.48 43.90
N LEU A 397 19.12 10.26 42.85
CA LEU A 397 19.15 11.03 41.60
C LEU A 397 18.34 12.34 41.65
N GLY A 398 17.54 12.56 42.69
CA GLY A 398 16.65 13.73 42.81
C GLY A 398 15.49 13.73 41.81
N ILE A 399 15.03 12.54 41.41
CA ILE A 399 13.87 12.34 40.53
C ILE A 399 12.60 12.27 41.42
N ASN A 400 11.59 13.08 41.11
CA ASN A 400 10.32 13.17 41.87
C ASN A 400 9.20 12.39 41.20
#